data_AF-A0A847DKF5-F1
#
_entry.id   AF-A0A847DKF5-F1
#
_cell.length_a   1.000
_cell.length_b   1.000
_cell.length_c   1.000
_cell.angle_alpha   90.00
_cell.angle_beta   90.00
_cell.angle_gamma   90.00
#
_symmetry.space_group_name_H-M   'P 1'
#
loop_
_entity.id
_entity.type
_entity.pdbx_description
1 polymer ?
#
loop_
_entity_poly.entity_id
_entity_poly.type
_entity_poly.pdbx_seq_one_letter_code
_entity_poly.pdbx_strand_id
1 'polypeptide(L)'
;MTGYIKPINNTVKFAQIILVTLLLAASVLFQPFFSPFAHAEGGGRYQSTDAWSFGVHGDTQWTIAEDAANPNFVSGAMIRQVNDEFIKHKVKLVIALGDLSDRAKPGAMATRAEFAKPLYDAGIGLFPVRGNHESYGWLYNYAPVEAEIKAMLENFPQTQKEMYGAYNLSSPVTLDGKYSNELQGLSYSFDYGPDGGNIRFVILDTEDIKCETTEREINGIKYPYWAKECKNYPIPSQQEWITERLDKTGRNTTHAIILAHRAPMGQNHTDSPFNPNTTLGQESYGMDHNPEGQNAFFTSLDKNGVELYLGAHDHIHHRSILKSPDGNAQIQEIIAAGLSTKFYSPSPIPFPKKDRQGNVTVPDQWYNQKGREVSLSQEGNNIGYYIYTVDGPRMSADYYADSRGNFQSGKSFPFGENNPEYPKGVAPEFHFVKKESFGYSLNGREFQIEQGESYNVVSDSFDKTSARILYGFNNSASVDANKRGLTKAVETGWVKNPDNNLLKSDILSIWGMSELGMNNRTDIYVLSISFEAGDGYSLKKGKTSIATFADGKWVNAVDENFGGKKKFIFGKYRPEYGLGTYGIDPKTKTAWAVLNYNADFAVAMDIEAVP
;
A
#
# COMPACT_ATOMS: atom_id res chain seq x y z
N MET A 1 -53.14 68.54 38.63
CA MET A 1 -53.39 67.29 37.89
C MET A 1 -52.12 66.45 37.97
N THR A 2 -52.25 65.19 38.43
CA THR A 2 -51.50 63.98 37.99
C THR A 2 -50.02 64.15 37.57
N GLY A 3 -49.01 63.44 38.08
CA GLY A 3 -48.96 62.21 38.85
C GLY A 3 -47.50 61.74 38.99
N TYR A 4 -47.35 60.63 39.72
CA TYR A 4 -46.15 59.79 39.93
C TYR A 4 -45.28 59.60 38.65
N ILE A 5 -43.95 59.45 38.73
CA ILE A 5 -43.22 58.17 38.92
C ILE A 5 -41.74 58.40 39.31
N LYS A 6 -41.24 57.44 40.10
CA LYS A 6 -39.90 57.23 40.73
C LYS A 6 -38.65 57.36 39.84
N PRO A 7 -37.47 57.59 40.47
CA PRO A 7 -36.17 57.23 39.89
C PRO A 7 -35.95 55.71 40.03
N ILE A 8 -35.64 55.02 38.92
CA ILE A 8 -35.23 53.62 38.96
C ILE A 8 -33.71 53.58 39.17
N ASN A 9 -33.31 53.27 40.41
CA ASN A 9 -32.10 52.51 40.67
C ASN A 9 -32.25 51.15 39.99
N ASN A 10 -31.26 50.72 39.21
CA ASN A 10 -30.97 49.29 39.04
C ASN A 10 -29.51 49.08 38.65
N THR A 11 -28.74 48.87 39.70
CA THR A 11 -27.64 47.94 39.90
C THR A 11 -27.83 46.60 39.16
N VAL A 12 -27.95 46.59 37.83
CA VAL A 12 -27.96 45.35 37.02
C VAL A 12 -27.40 45.67 35.64
N LYS A 13 -26.09 45.93 35.55
CA LYS A 13 -25.34 45.81 34.27
C LYS A 13 -23.83 45.69 34.40
N PHE A 14 -23.32 45.39 35.60
CA PHE A 14 -21.90 45.10 35.84
C PHE A 14 -21.64 43.72 36.46
N ALA A 15 -22.68 42.89 36.66
CA ALA A 15 -22.54 41.52 37.17
C ALA A 15 -22.64 40.44 36.06
N GLN A 16 -22.96 40.81 34.82
CA GLN A 16 -23.05 39.86 33.69
C GLN A 16 -21.80 39.82 32.80
N ILE A 17 -20.79 40.65 33.06
CA ILE A 17 -19.53 40.64 32.31
C ILE A 17 -18.40 39.93 33.08
N ILE A 18 -18.57 39.63 34.37
CA ILE A 18 -17.58 38.88 35.17
C ILE A 18 -17.94 37.39 35.32
N LEU A 19 -19.19 36.97 35.07
CA LEU A 19 -19.59 35.56 35.16
C LEU A 19 -19.32 34.74 33.88
N VAL A 20 -19.07 35.39 32.73
CA VAL A 20 -18.72 34.69 31.48
C VAL A 20 -17.22 34.46 31.35
N THR A 21 -16.38 35.24 32.06
CA THR A 21 -14.92 35.10 32.00
C THR A 21 -14.35 34.16 33.07
N LEU A 22 -15.13 33.80 34.10
CA LEU A 22 -14.73 32.84 35.14
C LEU A 22 -15.24 31.40 34.90
N LEU A 23 -16.15 31.19 33.94
CA LEU A 23 -16.58 29.85 33.49
C LEU A 23 -15.76 29.32 32.30
N LEU A 24 -14.88 30.13 31.70
CA LEU A 24 -13.96 29.73 30.64
C LEU A 24 -12.51 29.46 31.13
N ALA A 25 -12.20 29.71 32.40
CA ALA A 25 -10.86 29.52 32.97
C ALA A 25 -10.80 28.40 34.04
N ALA A 26 -11.91 27.72 34.33
CA ALA A 26 -11.98 26.61 35.29
C ALA A 26 -12.19 25.23 34.64
N SER A 27 -12.14 25.12 33.31
CA SER A 27 -12.26 23.86 32.56
C SER A 27 -10.91 23.21 32.20
N VAL A 28 -9.80 23.72 32.74
CA VAL A 28 -8.42 23.26 32.38
C VAL A 28 -7.73 22.48 33.51
N LEU A 29 -8.34 22.28 34.68
CA LEU A 29 -7.69 21.52 35.76
C LEU A 29 -8.69 20.57 36.44
N PHE A 30 -8.31 19.31 36.53
CA PHE A 30 -9.06 18.10 36.95
C PHE A 30 -9.85 17.37 35.85
N GLN A 31 -9.13 16.74 34.93
CA GLN A 31 -9.59 15.43 34.45
C GLN A 31 -9.20 14.38 35.49
N PRO A 32 -10.16 13.65 36.08
CA PRO A 32 -9.80 12.48 36.88
C PRO A 32 -9.19 11.45 35.93
N PHE A 33 -8.02 10.92 36.31
CA PHE A 33 -7.44 9.72 35.74
C PHE A 33 -8.40 8.54 35.95
N PHE A 34 -9.37 8.44 35.06
CA PHE A 34 -10.00 7.18 34.69
C PHE A 34 -9.82 7.09 33.19
N SER A 35 -8.80 6.37 32.74
CA SER A 35 -8.89 5.69 31.46
C SER A 35 -9.91 4.56 31.65
N PRO A 36 -11.16 4.65 31.16
CA PRO A 36 -11.73 3.43 30.64
C PRO A 36 -10.82 3.06 29.46
N PHE A 37 -10.45 1.80 29.35
CA PHE A 37 -9.86 1.28 28.12
C PHE A 37 -10.80 1.68 26.98
N ALA A 38 -10.46 2.73 26.24
CA ALA A 38 -11.05 2.97 24.94
C ALA A 38 -10.57 1.78 24.10
N HIS A 39 -11.39 0.73 24.04
CA HIS A 39 -11.16 -0.35 23.10
C HIS A 39 -11.14 0.33 21.72
N ALA A 40 -10.07 0.12 20.97
CA ALA A 40 -9.99 0.64 19.62
C ALA A 40 -11.06 -0.09 18.81
N GLU A 41 -12.14 0.61 18.44
CA GLU A 41 -13.17 0.05 17.56
C GLU A 41 -12.53 -0.46 16.27
N GLY A 42 -13.02 -1.60 15.77
CA GLY A 42 -12.45 -2.33 14.65
C GLY A 42 -11.57 -3.50 15.11
N GLY A 43 -12.03 -4.72 14.87
CA GLY A 43 -11.29 -5.94 15.20
C GLY A 43 -9.91 -6.02 14.54
N GLY A 44 -9.05 -6.86 15.11
CA GLY A 44 -7.65 -7.05 14.71
C GLY A 44 -7.40 -8.30 13.87
N ARG A 45 -6.10 -8.55 13.65
CA ARG A 45 -5.58 -9.72 12.94
C ARG A 45 -4.96 -10.68 13.92
N TYR A 46 -5.35 -11.95 13.84
CA TYR A 46 -4.62 -13.02 14.50
C TYR A 46 -3.30 -13.24 13.75
N GLN A 47 -2.17 -13.24 14.45
CA GLN A 47 -0.87 -13.52 13.88
C GLN A 47 -0.36 -14.86 14.42
N SER A 48 0.05 -15.77 13.54
CA SER A 48 0.77 -16.96 13.96
C SER A 48 2.15 -16.60 14.54
N THR A 49 2.78 -17.56 15.21
CA THR A 49 4.12 -17.37 15.80
C THR A 49 5.20 -17.10 14.77
N ASP A 50 5.00 -17.55 13.53
CA ASP A 50 5.96 -17.41 12.43
C ASP A 50 5.65 -16.19 11.54
N ALA A 51 4.64 -15.40 11.90
CA ALA A 51 4.32 -14.18 11.20
C ALA A 51 5.47 -13.18 11.29
N TRP A 52 5.76 -12.50 10.18
CA TRP A 52 6.82 -11.50 10.11
C TRP A 52 6.45 -10.40 9.12
N SER A 53 7.16 -9.26 9.20
CA SER A 53 6.82 -8.09 8.39
C SER A 53 8.03 -7.50 7.67
N PHE A 54 7.80 -6.85 6.53
CA PHE A 54 8.78 -6.05 5.80
C PHE A 54 8.22 -4.67 5.47
N GLY A 55 9.12 -3.68 5.38
CA GLY A 55 8.80 -2.31 5.01
C GLY A 55 8.96 -2.07 3.51
N VAL A 56 8.14 -1.18 2.94
CA VAL A 56 8.29 -0.71 1.56
C VAL A 56 8.10 0.80 1.52
N HIS A 57 8.97 1.49 0.79
CA HIS A 57 8.81 2.90 0.40
C HIS A 57 9.49 3.12 -0.95
N GLY A 58 9.35 4.30 -1.57
CA GLY A 58 9.98 4.62 -2.85
C GLY A 58 10.19 6.12 -3.06
N ASP A 59 10.72 6.49 -4.22
CA ASP A 59 10.83 7.88 -4.70
C ASP A 59 11.43 8.82 -3.64
N THR A 60 12.70 8.60 -3.27
CA THR A 60 13.36 9.41 -2.24
C THR A 60 14.06 10.64 -2.80
N GLN A 61 13.49 11.25 -3.86
CA GLN A 61 14.11 12.40 -4.49
C GLN A 61 13.83 13.69 -3.72
N TRP A 62 14.89 14.47 -3.49
CA TRP A 62 14.77 15.87 -3.05
C TRP A 62 14.91 16.79 -4.25
N THR A 63 13.80 17.38 -4.71
CA THR A 63 13.75 18.06 -6.02
C THR A 63 13.95 19.58 -5.94
N ILE A 64 14.22 20.08 -4.74
CA ILE A 64 14.53 21.49 -4.46
C ILE A 64 16.00 21.69 -4.12
N ALA A 65 16.39 22.88 -3.67
CA ALA A 65 17.78 23.17 -3.35
C ALA A 65 18.28 22.22 -2.24
N GLU A 66 19.49 21.66 -2.42
CA GLU A 66 20.14 20.81 -1.42
C GLU A 66 20.38 21.59 -0.12
N ASP A 67 20.33 20.87 1.00
CA ASP A 67 20.71 21.37 2.32
C ASP A 67 21.43 20.26 3.11
N ALA A 68 21.83 20.55 4.35
CA ALA A 68 22.53 19.57 5.19
C ALA A 68 21.67 18.34 5.54
N ALA A 69 20.35 18.48 5.55
CA ALA A 69 19.41 17.39 5.86
C ALA A 69 19.09 16.52 4.64
N ASN A 70 19.20 17.10 3.43
CA ASN A 70 18.86 16.53 2.13
C ASN A 70 19.99 16.74 1.08
N PRO A 71 21.21 16.23 1.35
CA PRO A 71 22.33 16.36 0.42
C PRO A 71 22.16 15.46 -0.81
N ASN A 72 22.86 15.79 -1.89
CA ASN A 72 22.91 15.04 -3.15
C ASN A 72 21.54 14.75 -3.77
N PHE A 73 20.58 15.64 -3.54
CA PHE A 73 19.19 15.49 -3.97
C PHE A 73 18.51 14.22 -3.45
N VAL A 74 18.92 13.74 -2.28
CA VAL A 74 18.29 12.64 -1.53
C VAL A 74 17.44 13.24 -0.41
N SER A 75 16.20 12.77 -0.24
CA SER A 75 15.26 13.26 0.79
C SER A 75 15.58 12.74 2.20
N GLY A 76 16.82 12.95 2.66
CA GLY A 76 17.34 12.42 3.91
C GLY A 76 16.47 12.71 5.14
N ALA A 77 15.84 13.88 5.22
CA ALA A 77 14.95 14.24 6.33
C ALA A 77 13.67 13.40 6.38
N MET A 78 13.15 12.99 5.22
CA MET A 78 11.97 12.14 5.11
C MET A 78 12.34 10.68 5.39
N ILE A 79 13.45 10.21 4.81
CA ILE A 79 13.97 8.84 4.99
C ILE A 79 14.17 8.54 6.49
N ARG A 80 14.76 9.47 7.25
CA ARG A 80 15.00 9.27 8.69
C ARG A 80 13.71 8.96 9.46
N GLN A 81 12.66 9.75 9.25
CA GLN A 81 11.39 9.58 9.94
C GLN A 81 10.69 8.27 9.57
N VAL A 82 10.77 7.85 8.31
CA VAL A 82 10.18 6.58 7.85
C VAL A 82 10.99 5.37 8.34
N ASN A 83 12.33 5.48 8.41
CA ASN A 83 13.16 4.44 9.00
C ASN A 83 12.84 4.22 10.48
N ASP A 84 12.57 5.29 11.23
CA ASP A 84 12.15 5.19 12.64
C ASP A 84 10.85 4.39 12.77
N GLU A 85 9.89 4.61 11.87
CA GLU A 85 8.67 3.81 11.82
C GLU A 85 8.95 2.34 11.47
N PHE A 86 9.80 2.04 10.49
CA PHE A 86 10.18 0.65 10.18
C PHE A 86 10.82 -0.08 11.37
N ILE A 87 11.72 0.59 12.09
CA ILE A 87 12.36 0.05 13.29
C ILE A 87 11.32 -0.18 14.40
N LYS A 88 10.43 0.78 14.62
CA LYS A 88 9.32 0.70 15.60
C LYS A 88 8.36 -0.45 15.28
N HIS A 89 8.06 -0.65 14.00
CA HIS A 89 7.27 -1.78 13.50
C HIS A 89 8.03 -3.11 13.47
N LYS A 90 9.33 -3.12 13.81
CA LYS A 90 10.19 -4.31 13.89
C LYS A 90 10.20 -5.13 12.59
N VAL A 91 10.17 -4.44 11.46
CA VAL A 91 10.27 -5.10 10.15
C VAL A 91 11.61 -5.83 10.03
N LYS A 92 11.66 -6.87 9.19
CA LYS A 92 12.83 -7.73 9.01
C LYS A 92 13.73 -7.27 7.85
N LEU A 93 13.14 -6.60 6.88
CA LEU A 93 13.83 -5.94 5.78
C LEU A 93 12.98 -4.77 5.27
N VAL A 94 13.59 -3.90 4.47
CA VAL A 94 12.96 -2.79 3.77
C VAL A 94 13.29 -2.86 2.28
N ILE A 95 12.30 -2.64 1.42
CA ILE A 95 12.51 -2.43 -0.02
C ILE A 95 12.36 -0.92 -0.32
N ALA A 96 13.32 -0.34 -1.05
CA ALA A 96 13.21 1.01 -1.61
C ALA A 96 12.95 0.94 -3.12
N LEU A 97 11.76 1.31 -3.56
CA LEU A 97 11.25 1.18 -4.94
C LEU A 97 11.80 2.25 -5.90
N GLY A 98 13.12 2.40 -5.99
CA GLY A 98 13.77 3.26 -6.99
C GLY A 98 13.66 4.74 -6.72
N ASP A 99 14.33 5.49 -7.60
CA ASP A 99 14.50 6.93 -7.53
C ASP A 99 15.05 7.35 -6.16
N LEU A 100 16.19 6.76 -5.86
CA LEU A 100 16.92 6.95 -4.62
C LEU A 100 17.47 8.39 -4.48
N SER A 101 17.61 9.11 -5.61
CA SER A 101 17.98 10.53 -5.67
C SER A 101 17.33 11.22 -6.87
N ASP A 102 17.23 12.57 -6.91
CA ASP A 102 16.65 13.29 -8.05
C ASP A 102 17.55 13.34 -9.29
N ARG A 103 18.87 13.21 -9.16
CA ARG A 103 19.78 13.56 -10.27
C ARG A 103 20.96 12.62 -10.47
N ALA A 104 21.06 11.56 -9.67
CA ALA A 104 22.22 10.68 -9.64
C ALA A 104 23.54 11.48 -9.67
N LYS A 105 23.65 12.42 -8.74
CA LYS A 105 24.88 13.21 -8.55
C LYS A 105 25.94 12.29 -7.93
N PRO A 106 27.23 12.39 -8.32
CA PRO A 106 28.30 11.65 -7.67
C PRO A 106 28.22 11.74 -6.14
N GLY A 107 28.14 10.58 -5.49
CA GLY A 107 27.96 10.46 -4.04
C GLY A 107 26.50 10.30 -3.57
N ALA A 108 25.50 10.41 -4.45
CA ALA A 108 24.10 10.22 -4.08
C ALA A 108 23.81 8.82 -3.54
N MET A 109 24.36 7.77 -4.15
CA MET A 109 24.18 6.39 -3.66
C MET A 109 24.84 6.16 -2.30
N ALA A 110 26.02 6.75 -2.09
CA ALA A 110 26.68 6.74 -0.79
C ALA A 110 25.86 7.50 0.28
N THR A 111 25.28 8.64 -0.08
CA THR A 111 24.35 9.38 0.78
C THR A 111 23.12 8.54 1.12
N ARG A 112 22.52 7.87 0.14
CA ARG A 112 21.35 7.01 0.37
C ARG A 112 21.69 5.82 1.28
N ALA A 113 22.86 5.21 1.09
CA ALA A 113 23.35 4.13 1.94
C ALA A 113 23.66 4.61 3.38
N GLU A 114 24.21 5.81 3.55
CA GLU A 114 24.39 6.41 4.88
C GLU A 114 23.05 6.62 5.58
N PHE A 115 22.01 7.09 4.87
CA PHE A 115 20.67 7.19 5.46
C PHE A 115 20.01 5.83 5.73
N ALA A 116 20.54 4.73 5.21
CA ALA A 116 20.09 3.38 5.55
C ALA A 116 20.76 2.83 6.82
N LYS A 117 21.83 3.47 7.32
CA LYS A 117 22.61 2.99 8.46
C LYS A 117 21.78 2.70 9.73
N PRO A 118 20.78 3.52 10.14
CA PRO A 118 19.94 3.18 11.28
C PRO A 118 19.18 1.86 11.12
N LEU A 119 18.79 1.49 9.89
CA LEU A 119 18.18 0.18 9.61
C LEU A 119 19.22 -0.93 9.79
N TYR A 120 20.41 -0.78 9.21
CA TYR A 120 21.49 -1.77 9.33
C TYR A 120 21.92 -1.99 10.78
N ASP A 121 22.03 -0.92 11.56
CA ASP A 121 22.35 -0.96 12.99
C ASP A 121 21.26 -1.68 13.80
N ALA A 122 20.00 -1.64 13.34
CA ALA A 122 18.88 -2.42 13.86
C ALA A 122 18.79 -3.86 13.31
N GLY A 123 19.74 -4.27 12.46
CA GLY A 123 19.76 -5.59 11.81
C GLY A 123 18.77 -5.73 10.63
N ILE A 124 18.25 -4.62 10.11
CA ILE A 124 17.26 -4.57 9.03
C ILE A 124 17.97 -4.26 7.71
N GLY A 125 17.91 -5.18 6.76
CA GLY A 125 18.46 -4.97 5.42
C GLY A 125 17.60 -4.04 4.57
N LEU A 126 18.22 -3.17 3.77
CA LEU A 126 17.56 -2.33 2.77
C LEU A 126 17.90 -2.85 1.38
N PHE A 127 16.91 -3.27 0.59
CA PHE A 127 17.09 -3.78 -0.77
C PHE A 127 16.56 -2.75 -1.77
N PRO A 128 17.44 -2.08 -2.54
CA PRO A 128 17.03 -1.06 -3.49
C PRO A 128 16.57 -1.65 -4.82
N VAL A 129 15.54 -1.05 -5.38
CA VAL A 129 15.22 -1.10 -6.82
C VAL A 129 15.88 0.11 -7.46
N ARG A 130 16.28 0.03 -8.73
CA ARG A 130 16.78 1.20 -9.48
C ARG A 130 15.63 1.90 -10.17
N GLY A 131 15.56 3.22 -10.05
CA GLY A 131 14.61 4.06 -10.78
C GLY A 131 15.25 4.83 -11.93
N ASN A 132 14.41 5.53 -12.70
CA ASN A 132 14.89 6.25 -13.87
C ASN A 132 15.83 7.40 -13.49
N HIS A 133 15.68 7.99 -12.31
CA HIS A 133 16.55 9.06 -11.86
C HIS A 133 17.97 8.59 -11.55
N GLU A 134 18.19 7.31 -11.24
CA GLU A 134 19.53 6.71 -11.16
C GLU A 134 20.21 6.64 -12.54
N SER A 135 19.45 6.82 -13.63
CA SER A 135 19.98 6.93 -15.00
C SER A 135 20.18 8.37 -15.45
N TYR A 136 19.82 9.39 -14.65
CA TYR A 136 19.78 10.78 -15.10
C TYR A 136 21.08 11.58 -14.88
N GLY A 137 22.11 11.00 -14.27
CA GLY A 137 23.39 11.70 -14.05
C GLY A 137 23.96 12.34 -15.33
N TRP A 138 23.77 11.70 -16.49
CA TRP A 138 24.27 12.19 -17.77
C TRP A 138 23.47 13.38 -18.30
N LEU A 139 22.15 13.46 -18.02
CA LEU A 139 21.30 14.60 -18.39
C LEU A 139 21.78 15.90 -17.74
N TYR A 140 22.39 15.78 -16.55
CA TYR A 140 22.93 16.89 -15.79
C TYR A 140 24.45 17.05 -15.93
N ASN A 141 25.08 16.29 -16.83
CA ASN A 141 26.53 16.27 -17.04
C ASN A 141 27.32 15.99 -15.74
N TYR A 142 26.77 15.12 -14.87
CA TYR A 142 27.41 14.71 -13.63
C TYR A 142 28.21 13.42 -13.77
N ALA A 143 27.60 12.39 -14.36
CA ALA A 143 28.21 11.08 -14.54
C ALA A 143 27.51 10.29 -15.65
N PRO A 144 28.21 9.41 -16.38
CA PRO A 144 27.56 8.44 -17.25
C PRO A 144 26.77 7.41 -16.43
N VAL A 145 25.76 6.77 -17.05
CA VAL A 145 24.88 5.79 -16.40
C VAL A 145 25.67 4.66 -15.74
N GLU A 146 26.74 4.20 -16.39
CA GLU A 146 27.59 3.11 -15.92
C GLU A 146 28.30 3.42 -14.60
N ALA A 147 28.64 4.70 -14.36
CA ALA A 147 29.25 5.12 -13.11
C ALA A 147 28.26 5.07 -11.93
N GLU A 148 26.99 5.40 -12.18
CA GLU A 148 25.93 5.32 -11.18
C GLU A 148 25.53 3.87 -10.88
N ILE A 149 25.50 3.00 -11.89
CA ILE A 149 25.38 1.55 -11.69
C ILE A 149 26.51 1.03 -10.79
N LYS A 150 27.75 1.41 -11.07
CA LYS A 150 28.88 1.03 -10.22
C LYS A 150 28.69 1.54 -8.78
N ALA A 151 28.27 2.79 -8.60
CA ALA A 151 28.00 3.36 -7.29
C ALA A 151 26.87 2.63 -6.56
N MET A 152 25.81 2.22 -7.25
CA MET A 152 24.74 1.39 -6.71
C MET A 152 25.28 0.07 -6.17
N LEU A 153 26.03 -0.69 -6.98
CA LEU A 153 26.57 -1.99 -6.60
C LEU A 153 27.57 -1.90 -5.44
N GLU A 154 28.39 -0.84 -5.40
CA GLU A 154 29.35 -0.60 -4.32
C GLU A 154 28.68 -0.27 -2.98
N ASN A 155 27.60 0.51 -3.00
CA ASN A 155 26.93 0.99 -1.78
C ASN A 155 25.81 0.07 -1.29
N PHE A 156 25.32 -0.85 -2.15
CA PHE A 156 24.28 -1.82 -1.80
C PHE A 156 24.72 -3.25 -2.13
N PRO A 157 25.78 -3.77 -1.49
CA PRO A 157 26.34 -5.08 -1.84
C PRO A 157 25.35 -6.25 -1.66
N GLN A 158 24.26 -6.06 -0.91
CA GLN A 158 23.17 -7.03 -0.71
C GLN A 158 22.41 -7.39 -1.99
N THR A 159 22.54 -6.59 -3.05
CA THR A 159 21.99 -6.96 -4.36
C THR A 159 22.82 -8.05 -5.04
N GLN A 160 24.07 -8.27 -4.60
CA GLN A 160 25.03 -9.20 -5.23
C GLN A 160 25.43 -10.37 -4.34
N LYS A 161 25.19 -10.29 -3.03
CA LYS A 161 25.44 -11.39 -2.10
C LYS A 161 24.39 -11.43 -1.00
N GLU A 162 24.10 -12.64 -0.53
CA GLU A 162 23.16 -12.89 0.56
C GLU A 162 23.62 -12.18 1.84
N MET A 163 22.75 -11.32 2.38
CA MET A 163 22.98 -10.59 3.63
C MET A 163 21.65 -10.34 4.34
N TYR A 164 21.73 -10.01 5.63
CA TYR A 164 20.57 -9.64 6.45
C TYR A 164 19.50 -10.73 6.59
N GLY A 165 19.86 -12.00 6.39
CA GLY A 165 18.94 -13.15 6.48
C GLY A 165 18.25 -13.51 5.15
N ALA A 166 18.50 -12.76 4.08
CA ALA A 166 18.13 -13.18 2.73
C ALA A 166 18.95 -14.39 2.29
N TYR A 167 18.36 -15.26 1.47
CA TYR A 167 18.99 -16.44 0.92
C TYR A 167 18.52 -16.70 -0.52
N ASN A 168 19.15 -17.64 -1.22
CA ASN A 168 18.85 -18.00 -2.60
C ASN A 168 18.91 -16.80 -3.57
N LEU A 169 19.98 -16.01 -3.45
CA LEU A 169 20.19 -14.85 -4.31
C LEU A 169 20.44 -15.30 -5.76
N SER A 170 19.76 -14.68 -6.71
CA SER A 170 19.96 -14.89 -8.14
C SER A 170 19.80 -13.60 -8.91
N SER A 171 20.52 -13.46 -10.02
CA SER A 171 20.31 -12.43 -11.04
C SER A 171 20.15 -13.12 -12.39
N PRO A 172 19.51 -12.48 -13.38
CA PRO A 172 19.41 -13.03 -14.72
C PRO A 172 20.81 -13.20 -15.32
N VAL A 173 21.07 -14.42 -15.78
CA VAL A 173 22.21 -14.82 -16.62
C VAL A 173 21.60 -15.61 -17.76
N THR A 174 21.87 -15.26 -19.00
CA THR A 174 21.15 -15.88 -20.12
C THR A 174 21.53 -17.31 -20.42
N LEU A 175 20.56 -18.04 -20.98
CA LEU A 175 20.70 -19.43 -21.43
C LEU A 175 21.82 -19.67 -22.47
N ASP A 176 22.25 -18.65 -23.22
CA ASP A 176 23.29 -18.75 -24.26
C ASP A 176 24.52 -17.86 -24.00
N GLY A 177 24.61 -17.25 -22.81
CA GLY A 177 25.73 -16.38 -22.41
C GLY A 177 25.79 -15.00 -23.10
N LYS A 178 24.71 -14.54 -23.75
CA LYS A 178 24.70 -13.26 -24.50
C LYS A 178 24.11 -12.05 -23.78
N TYR A 179 23.45 -12.18 -22.64
CA TYR A 179 23.21 -11.05 -21.74
C TYR A 179 24.15 -11.24 -20.57
N SER A 180 25.35 -10.73 -20.84
CA SER A 180 26.18 -9.99 -19.91
C SER A 180 25.79 -10.04 -18.42
N ASN A 181 26.81 -10.10 -17.57
CA ASN A 181 26.72 -9.70 -16.17
C ASN A 181 26.28 -8.22 -15.96
N GLU A 182 25.72 -7.54 -16.98
CA GLU A 182 25.25 -6.15 -16.92
C GLU A 182 24.05 -5.98 -15.99
N LEU A 183 23.19 -7.00 -15.82
CA LEU A 183 22.07 -6.96 -14.87
C LEU A 183 22.40 -7.52 -13.49
N GLN A 184 23.63 -8.00 -13.26
CA GLN A 184 24.01 -8.65 -12.02
C GLN A 184 23.96 -7.66 -10.83
N GLY A 185 23.06 -7.91 -9.89
CA GLY A 185 22.77 -7.01 -8.77
C GLY A 185 21.95 -5.78 -9.11
N LEU A 186 21.38 -5.73 -10.32
CA LEU A 186 20.42 -4.71 -10.77
C LEU A 186 19.01 -5.30 -10.85
N SER A 187 18.83 -6.31 -11.70
CA SER A 187 17.73 -7.27 -11.56
C SER A 187 18.22 -8.42 -10.67
N TYR A 188 17.47 -8.73 -9.63
CA TYR A 188 17.86 -9.78 -8.70
C TYR A 188 16.65 -10.33 -7.95
N SER A 189 16.78 -11.54 -7.45
CA SER A 189 15.78 -12.19 -6.63
C SER A 189 16.43 -12.78 -5.40
N PHE A 190 15.72 -12.77 -4.28
CA PHE A 190 16.11 -13.48 -3.08
C PHE A 190 14.87 -13.97 -2.35
N ASP A 191 15.08 -14.94 -1.47
CA ASP A 191 14.06 -15.49 -0.60
C ASP A 191 14.28 -14.96 0.84
N TYR A 192 13.18 -14.81 1.58
CA TYR A 192 13.21 -14.42 2.98
C TYR A 192 12.05 -15.04 3.76
N GLY A 193 12.28 -15.27 5.05
CA GLY A 193 11.24 -15.69 5.99
C GLY A 193 11.31 -17.19 6.33
N PRO A 194 10.54 -17.61 7.33
CA PRO A 194 10.51 -19.01 7.75
C PRO A 194 9.74 -19.89 6.76
N ASP A 195 10.02 -21.18 6.78
CA ASP A 195 9.30 -22.17 5.97
C ASP A 195 7.78 -22.06 6.18
N GLY A 196 7.02 -22.12 5.08
CA GLY A 196 5.56 -21.99 5.10
C GLY A 196 5.07 -20.54 5.10
N GLY A 197 5.90 -19.56 5.50
CA GLY A 197 5.64 -18.12 5.44
C GLY A 197 6.73 -17.35 4.70
N ASN A 198 7.53 -18.03 3.87
CA ASN A 198 8.62 -17.44 3.13
C ASN A 198 8.16 -16.84 1.80
N ILE A 199 8.87 -15.80 1.36
CA ILE A 199 8.56 -15.02 0.17
C ILE A 199 9.78 -14.97 -0.73
N ARG A 200 9.57 -15.15 -2.04
CA ARG A 200 10.52 -14.76 -3.07
C ARG A 200 10.26 -13.34 -3.54
N PHE A 201 11.25 -12.48 -3.41
CA PHE A 201 11.25 -11.14 -3.99
C PHE A 201 11.91 -11.24 -5.37
N VAL A 202 11.22 -10.83 -6.44
CA VAL A 202 11.81 -10.70 -7.77
C VAL A 202 11.84 -9.23 -8.15
N ILE A 203 13.03 -8.64 -8.11
CA ILE A 203 13.29 -7.23 -8.35
C ILE A 203 13.77 -7.06 -9.78
N LEU A 204 13.07 -6.22 -10.54
CA LEU A 204 13.28 -6.01 -11.97
C LEU A 204 13.80 -4.60 -12.21
N ASP A 205 14.97 -4.52 -12.84
CA ASP A 205 15.51 -3.28 -13.39
C ASP A 205 15.20 -3.20 -14.88
N THR A 206 14.47 -2.16 -15.27
CA THR A 206 14.09 -1.86 -16.65
C THR A 206 14.68 -0.55 -17.17
N GLU A 207 15.54 0.09 -16.37
CA GLU A 207 16.07 1.41 -16.65
C GLU A 207 17.29 1.35 -17.56
N ASP A 208 17.64 2.49 -18.14
CA ASP A 208 18.78 2.59 -19.05
C ASP A 208 20.05 2.13 -18.33
N ILE A 209 20.83 1.24 -18.96
CA ILE A 209 22.14 0.79 -18.44
C ILE A 209 23.31 1.49 -19.13
N LYS A 210 23.04 2.12 -20.27
CA LYS A 210 23.99 2.85 -21.09
C LYS A 210 23.25 3.80 -22.01
N CYS A 211 23.74 5.03 -22.16
CA CYS A 211 23.23 5.99 -23.12
C CYS A 211 24.36 6.58 -23.95
N GLU A 212 24.26 6.51 -25.27
CA GLU A 212 25.10 7.26 -26.20
C GLU A 212 24.57 8.69 -26.28
N THR A 213 25.40 9.69 -26.02
CA THR A 213 25.02 11.10 -26.19
C THR A 213 25.63 11.69 -27.44
N THR A 214 24.91 12.59 -28.08
CA THR A 214 25.47 13.51 -29.05
C THR A 214 26.05 14.74 -28.37
N GLU A 215 27.04 15.33 -29.05
CA GLU A 215 27.72 16.53 -28.57
C GLU A 215 27.20 17.76 -29.31
N ARG A 216 27.02 18.85 -28.57
CA ARG A 216 26.89 20.20 -29.12
C ARG A 216 28.07 21.03 -28.66
N GLU A 217 28.73 21.68 -29.61
CA GLU A 217 29.82 22.61 -29.30
C GLU A 217 29.27 24.03 -29.15
N ILE A 218 29.59 24.69 -28.04
CA ILE A 218 29.29 26.11 -27.80
C ILE A 218 30.60 26.77 -27.37
N ASN A 219 31.08 27.75 -28.14
CA ASN A 219 32.33 28.48 -27.88
C ASN A 219 33.57 27.58 -27.70
N GLY A 220 33.70 26.50 -28.49
CA GLY A 220 34.84 25.58 -28.39
C GLY A 220 34.74 24.53 -27.29
N ILE A 221 33.64 24.52 -26.51
CA ILE A 221 33.39 23.55 -25.45
C ILE A 221 32.28 22.60 -25.90
N LYS A 222 32.56 21.30 -25.86
CA LYS A 222 31.60 20.24 -26.17
C LYS A 222 30.74 19.94 -24.95
N TYR A 223 29.43 19.94 -25.15
CA TYR A 223 28.43 19.59 -24.15
C TYR A 223 27.62 18.40 -24.66
N PRO A 224 27.31 17.39 -23.84
CA PRO A 224 26.27 16.43 -24.19
C PRO A 224 24.95 17.20 -24.40
N TYR A 225 24.29 16.97 -25.53
CA TYR A 225 23.14 17.77 -25.97
C TYR A 225 21.85 16.93 -26.04
N TRP A 226 21.93 15.69 -26.52
CA TRP A 226 20.82 14.73 -26.51
C TRP A 226 21.31 13.29 -26.50
N ALA A 227 20.61 12.38 -25.82
CA ALA A 227 20.87 10.94 -25.98
C ALA A 227 20.45 10.48 -27.36
N LYS A 228 21.41 9.93 -28.08
CA LYS A 228 21.27 9.29 -29.38
C LYS A 228 20.53 7.96 -29.28
N GLU A 229 20.94 7.15 -28.33
CA GLU A 229 20.41 5.79 -28.11
C GLU A 229 20.66 5.41 -26.66
N CYS A 230 19.68 4.83 -25.99
CA CYS A 230 19.87 4.21 -24.69
C CYS A 230 19.60 2.71 -24.82
N LYS A 231 20.35 1.92 -24.06
CA LYS A 231 20.19 0.47 -23.94
C LYS A 231 19.55 0.19 -22.58
N ASN A 232 18.46 -0.56 -22.56
CA ASN A 232 17.81 -1.06 -21.37
C ASN A 232 17.36 -2.52 -21.55
N TYR A 233 16.83 -3.13 -20.48
CA TYR A 233 16.31 -4.50 -20.48
C TYR A 233 14.86 -4.52 -20.01
N PRO A 234 13.86 -4.38 -20.91
CA PRO A 234 12.46 -4.43 -20.51
C PRO A 234 12.08 -5.84 -20.02
N ILE A 235 10.97 -5.97 -19.30
CA ILE A 235 10.47 -7.24 -18.75
C ILE A 235 10.49 -8.40 -19.75
N PRO A 236 10.00 -8.24 -21.01
CA PRO A 236 9.99 -9.34 -21.98
C PRO A 236 11.38 -9.90 -22.29
N SER A 237 12.44 -9.09 -22.16
CA SER A 237 13.82 -9.53 -22.35
C SER A 237 14.38 -10.34 -21.16
N GLN A 238 13.74 -10.26 -20.00
CA GLN A 238 14.10 -10.96 -18.76
C GLN A 238 13.14 -12.14 -18.47
N GLN A 239 12.13 -12.36 -19.33
CA GLN A 239 10.96 -13.21 -19.06
C GLN A 239 11.32 -14.66 -18.70
N GLU A 240 12.37 -15.21 -19.29
CA GLU A 240 12.82 -16.57 -19.01
C GLU A 240 13.29 -16.73 -17.57
N TRP A 241 14.21 -15.87 -17.12
CA TRP A 241 14.68 -15.86 -15.73
C TRP A 241 13.53 -15.54 -14.76
N ILE A 242 12.65 -14.60 -15.10
CA ILE A 242 11.45 -14.31 -14.30
C ILE A 242 10.63 -15.58 -14.11
N THR A 243 10.34 -16.31 -15.19
CA THR A 243 9.55 -17.55 -15.14
C THR A 243 10.25 -18.62 -14.29
N GLU A 244 11.56 -18.77 -14.42
CA GLU A 244 12.38 -19.68 -13.60
C GLU A 244 12.34 -19.33 -12.11
N ARG A 245 12.34 -18.03 -11.77
CA ARG A 245 12.22 -17.58 -10.37
C ARG A 245 10.80 -17.75 -9.83
N LEU A 246 9.78 -17.61 -10.65
CA LEU A 246 8.40 -17.71 -10.20
C LEU A 246 7.86 -19.14 -10.14
N ASP A 247 8.47 -20.10 -10.83
CA ASP A 247 7.98 -21.48 -10.92
C ASP A 247 7.63 -22.06 -9.54
N LYS A 248 6.32 -22.14 -9.26
CA LYS A 248 5.81 -22.60 -7.96
C LYS A 248 6.13 -24.07 -7.68
N THR A 249 6.49 -24.84 -8.71
CA THR A 249 6.87 -26.26 -8.56
C THR A 249 8.30 -26.43 -8.06
N GLY A 250 9.16 -25.42 -8.23
CA GLY A 250 10.57 -25.46 -7.85
C GLY A 250 11.03 -24.36 -6.90
N ARG A 251 10.27 -23.27 -6.72
CA ARG A 251 10.74 -22.10 -5.97
C ARG A 251 10.90 -22.32 -4.46
N ASN A 252 10.24 -23.32 -3.87
CA ASN A 252 10.28 -23.62 -2.43
C ASN A 252 9.88 -22.46 -1.49
N THR A 253 9.27 -21.39 -2.03
CA THR A 253 8.65 -20.30 -1.27
C THR A 253 7.13 -20.37 -1.37
N THR A 254 6.45 -20.03 -0.27
CA THR A 254 5.00 -19.89 -0.25
C THR A 254 4.56 -18.79 -1.22
N HIS A 255 5.06 -17.58 -1.01
CA HIS A 255 4.73 -16.42 -1.84
C HIS A 255 5.85 -16.10 -2.82
N ALA A 256 5.48 -15.36 -3.86
CA ALA A 256 6.42 -14.58 -4.64
C ALA A 256 5.78 -13.23 -4.97
N ILE A 257 6.59 -12.17 -5.05
CA ILE A 257 6.14 -10.83 -5.42
C ILE A 257 7.08 -10.20 -6.44
N ILE A 258 6.53 -9.38 -7.32
CA ILE A 258 7.32 -8.59 -8.27
C ILE A 258 7.49 -7.18 -7.74
N LEU A 259 8.71 -6.65 -7.86
CA LEU A 259 9.01 -5.26 -7.58
C LEU A 259 9.76 -4.66 -8.77
N ALA A 260 9.33 -3.49 -9.22
CA ALA A 260 10.09 -2.65 -10.15
C ALA A 260 9.85 -1.19 -9.80
N HIS A 261 10.62 -0.28 -10.38
CA HIS A 261 10.35 1.13 -10.17
C HIS A 261 9.11 1.59 -10.97
N ARG A 262 9.05 1.24 -12.27
CA ARG A 262 7.94 1.60 -13.14
C ARG A 262 6.75 0.67 -12.95
N ALA A 263 5.58 1.25 -12.79
CA ALA A 263 4.33 0.50 -12.79
C ALA A 263 3.97 -0.01 -14.21
N PRO A 264 3.45 -1.23 -14.37
CA PRO A 264 2.81 -1.69 -15.59
C PRO A 264 1.82 -0.68 -16.15
N MET A 265 1.06 -0.02 -15.26
CA MET A 265 -0.03 0.89 -15.60
C MET A 265 0.02 2.23 -14.83
N GLY A 266 1.01 3.08 -15.15
CA GLY A 266 1.17 4.43 -14.56
C GLY A 266 -0.11 5.32 -14.61
N GLN A 267 -0.30 6.17 -13.60
CA GLN A 267 -1.38 7.15 -13.51
C GLN A 267 -1.05 8.49 -14.17
N ASN A 268 0.18 8.98 -14.04
CA ASN A 268 0.65 10.20 -14.67
C ASN A 268 1.53 9.89 -15.88
N HIS A 269 2.57 9.08 -15.69
CA HIS A 269 3.52 8.77 -16.75
C HIS A 269 3.00 7.69 -17.69
N THR A 270 3.49 7.72 -18.93
CA THR A 270 3.08 6.80 -20.01
C THR A 270 4.13 5.75 -20.33
N ASP A 271 5.33 5.89 -19.78
CA ASP A 271 6.36 4.87 -19.84
C ASP A 271 6.03 3.71 -18.91
N SER A 272 6.60 2.55 -19.22
CA SER A 272 6.15 1.26 -18.69
C SER A 272 7.33 0.28 -18.73
N PRO A 273 7.41 -0.70 -17.80
CA PRO A 273 8.53 -1.65 -17.74
C PRO A 273 8.60 -2.61 -18.94
N PHE A 274 7.64 -2.57 -19.87
CA PHE A 274 7.61 -3.42 -21.06
C PHE A 274 8.29 -2.83 -22.29
N ASN A 275 8.74 -1.57 -22.22
CA ASN A 275 9.20 -0.83 -23.39
C ASN A 275 10.74 -0.78 -23.52
N PRO A 276 11.33 -1.19 -24.65
CA PRO A 276 12.73 -0.94 -24.93
C PRO A 276 12.94 0.55 -25.26
N ASN A 277 13.75 1.25 -24.47
CA ASN A 277 13.97 2.69 -24.61
C ASN A 277 14.97 2.99 -25.75
N THR A 278 14.59 2.76 -27.01
CA THR A 278 15.58 2.76 -28.11
C THR A 278 15.82 4.12 -28.77
N THR A 279 15.04 5.17 -28.50
CA THR A 279 15.39 6.55 -28.93
C THR A 279 14.53 7.62 -28.25
N LEU A 280 15.15 8.64 -27.66
CA LEU A 280 14.46 9.85 -27.19
C LEU A 280 13.89 10.61 -28.40
N GLY A 281 12.63 10.32 -28.77
CA GLY A 281 11.89 11.06 -29.79
C GLY A 281 11.32 10.24 -30.95
N GLN A 282 11.51 8.92 -30.99
CA GLN A 282 10.81 8.04 -31.95
C GLN A 282 9.80 7.14 -31.21
N GLU A 283 8.52 7.53 -31.29
CA GLU A 283 7.29 6.72 -31.14
C GLU A 283 7.14 5.70 -30.00
N SER A 284 8.00 5.68 -28.98
CA SER A 284 8.06 4.62 -27.97
C SER A 284 7.57 5.10 -26.60
N TYR A 285 6.33 5.58 -26.49
CA TYR A 285 5.76 5.95 -25.19
C TYR A 285 4.39 5.30 -25.05
N GLY A 286 4.30 4.23 -24.27
CA GLY A 286 2.99 3.73 -23.89
C GLY A 286 2.98 2.36 -23.23
N MET A 287 2.11 2.24 -22.24
CA MET A 287 1.54 0.99 -21.73
C MET A 287 0.99 0.11 -22.88
N ASP A 288 0.68 0.69 -24.03
CA ASP A 288 0.13 0.01 -25.22
C ASP A 288 1.14 -0.86 -26.01
N HIS A 289 2.44 -0.87 -25.65
CA HIS A 289 3.46 -1.59 -26.41
C HIS A 289 3.68 -3.04 -25.94
N ASN A 290 3.98 -3.93 -26.89
CA ASN A 290 4.28 -5.35 -26.67
C ASN A 290 3.20 -6.13 -25.87
N PRO A 291 1.95 -6.23 -26.38
CA PRO A 291 0.88 -6.95 -25.69
C PRO A 291 1.18 -8.44 -25.52
N GLU A 292 1.95 -9.05 -26.43
CA GLU A 292 2.38 -10.46 -26.30
C GLU A 292 3.31 -10.66 -25.11
N GLY A 293 4.30 -9.79 -24.93
CA GLY A 293 5.21 -9.80 -23.78
C GLY A 293 4.48 -9.53 -22.46
N GLN A 294 3.52 -8.60 -22.45
CA GLN A 294 2.64 -8.36 -21.31
C GLN A 294 1.81 -9.60 -20.98
N ASN A 295 1.13 -10.19 -21.97
CA ASN A 295 0.34 -11.41 -21.77
C ASN A 295 1.21 -12.55 -21.21
N ALA A 296 2.42 -12.75 -21.74
CA ALA A 296 3.36 -13.76 -21.24
C ALA A 296 3.76 -13.52 -19.79
N PHE A 297 4.06 -12.26 -19.43
CA PHE A 297 4.40 -11.88 -18.07
C PHE A 297 3.25 -12.11 -17.10
N PHE A 298 2.06 -11.56 -17.37
CA PHE A 298 0.88 -11.70 -16.53
C PHE A 298 0.45 -13.17 -16.37
N THR A 299 0.50 -13.95 -17.47
CA THR A 299 0.24 -15.39 -17.44
C THR A 299 1.24 -16.12 -16.55
N SER A 300 2.51 -15.70 -16.54
CA SER A 300 3.54 -16.27 -15.67
C SER A 300 3.26 -15.95 -14.20
N LEU A 301 2.77 -14.75 -13.89
CA LEU A 301 2.36 -14.36 -12.53
C LEU A 301 1.19 -15.21 -12.03
N ASP A 302 0.09 -15.22 -12.79
CA ASP A 302 -1.17 -15.90 -12.46
C ASP A 302 -0.96 -17.41 -12.25
N LYS A 303 -0.29 -18.09 -13.19
CA LYS A 303 -0.01 -19.54 -13.07
C LYS A 303 0.81 -19.89 -11.83
N ASN A 304 1.61 -18.95 -11.34
CA ASN A 304 2.50 -19.13 -10.22
C ASN A 304 1.99 -18.52 -8.90
N GLY A 305 0.72 -18.08 -8.85
CA GLY A 305 0.11 -17.53 -7.63
C GLY A 305 0.85 -16.30 -7.12
N VAL A 306 1.25 -15.41 -8.03
CA VAL A 306 1.77 -14.09 -7.70
C VAL A 306 0.61 -13.12 -7.77
N GLU A 307 0.25 -12.52 -6.64
CA GLU A 307 -0.93 -11.64 -6.55
C GLU A 307 -0.57 -10.15 -6.52
N LEU A 308 0.69 -9.80 -6.22
CA LEU A 308 1.12 -8.39 -6.12
C LEU A 308 2.28 -8.03 -7.05
N TYR A 309 2.13 -6.88 -7.68
CA TYR A 309 3.18 -6.10 -8.30
C TYR A 309 3.36 -4.77 -7.55
N LEU A 310 4.56 -4.50 -7.06
CA LEU A 310 4.91 -3.25 -6.37
C LEU A 310 5.72 -2.33 -7.29
N GLY A 311 5.16 -1.16 -7.59
CA GLY A 311 5.74 -0.08 -8.38
C GLY A 311 5.81 1.23 -7.60
N ALA A 312 6.45 2.25 -8.19
CA ALA A 312 6.58 3.60 -7.66
C ALA A 312 6.46 4.61 -8.83
N HIS A 313 7.39 5.55 -8.99
CA HIS A 313 7.55 6.43 -10.16
C HIS A 313 6.53 7.59 -10.26
N ASP A 314 5.27 7.34 -9.89
CA ASP A 314 4.19 8.32 -10.01
C ASP A 314 3.91 9.10 -8.72
N HIS A 315 4.60 8.77 -7.61
CA HIS A 315 4.54 9.50 -6.35
C HIS A 315 3.12 9.66 -5.81
N ILE A 316 2.32 8.61 -5.96
CA ILE A 316 0.92 8.53 -5.58
C ILE A 316 0.68 7.17 -4.97
N HIS A 317 -0.05 7.11 -3.86
CA HIS A 317 -0.61 5.83 -3.46
C HIS A 317 -1.76 5.51 -4.41
N HIS A 318 -1.60 4.48 -5.23
CA HIS A 318 -2.66 3.99 -6.10
C HIS A 318 -2.68 2.47 -6.11
N ARG A 319 -3.87 1.90 -5.94
CA ARG A 319 -4.08 0.45 -5.89
C ARG A 319 -5.11 0.06 -6.92
N SER A 320 -4.78 -0.91 -7.76
CA SER A 320 -5.64 -1.33 -8.85
C SER A 320 -5.49 -2.82 -9.17
N ILE A 321 -6.49 -3.39 -9.83
CA ILE A 321 -6.39 -4.71 -10.47
C ILE A 321 -6.21 -4.47 -11.96
N LEU A 322 -5.14 -5.05 -12.51
CA LEU A 322 -4.83 -4.99 -13.92
C LEU A 322 -5.10 -6.34 -14.53
N LYS A 323 -5.95 -6.41 -15.55
CA LYS A 323 -6.02 -7.58 -16.42
C LYS A 323 -4.81 -7.59 -17.37
N SER A 324 -4.51 -8.72 -17.99
CA SER A 324 -3.60 -8.81 -19.15
C SER A 324 -4.27 -8.23 -20.41
N PRO A 325 -3.52 -7.85 -21.46
CA PRO A 325 -4.11 -7.33 -22.70
C PRO A 325 -5.19 -8.23 -23.31
N ASP A 326 -5.06 -9.56 -23.20
CA ASP A 326 -6.06 -10.53 -23.65
C ASP A 326 -7.18 -10.81 -22.64
N GLY A 327 -7.08 -10.27 -21.42
CA GLY A 327 -8.06 -10.45 -20.34
C GLY A 327 -8.02 -11.80 -19.62
N ASN A 328 -7.05 -12.67 -19.91
CA ASN A 328 -6.99 -14.04 -19.38
C ASN A 328 -6.26 -14.18 -18.05
N ALA A 329 -5.47 -13.19 -17.66
CA ALA A 329 -4.74 -13.14 -16.39
C ALA A 329 -4.95 -11.77 -15.73
N GLN A 330 -4.70 -11.69 -14.43
CA GLN A 330 -4.74 -10.41 -13.71
C GLN A 330 -3.68 -10.36 -12.62
N ILE A 331 -3.41 -9.14 -12.13
CA ILE A 331 -2.52 -8.88 -11.01
C ILE A 331 -3.01 -7.65 -10.26
N GLN A 332 -2.82 -7.61 -8.95
CA GLN A 332 -3.00 -6.36 -8.23
C GLN A 332 -1.71 -5.53 -8.29
N GLU A 333 -1.82 -4.31 -8.81
CA GLU A 333 -0.75 -3.32 -8.85
C GLU A 333 -0.88 -2.37 -7.66
N ILE A 334 0.26 -2.06 -7.05
CA ILE A 334 0.41 -0.93 -6.13
C ILE A 334 1.45 0.01 -6.70
N ILE A 335 1.05 1.24 -6.93
CA ILE A 335 1.96 2.37 -7.09
C ILE A 335 2.13 2.97 -5.70
N ALA A 336 3.35 2.93 -5.19
CA ALA A 336 3.70 3.37 -3.86
C ALA A 336 3.72 4.91 -3.78
N ALA A 337 3.24 5.43 -2.64
CA ALA A 337 3.49 6.82 -2.28
C ALA A 337 5.01 7.08 -2.18
N GLY A 338 5.43 8.26 -2.62
CA GLY A 338 6.83 8.66 -2.62
C GLY A 338 7.27 9.33 -1.32
N LEU A 339 8.57 9.25 -1.02
CA LEU A 339 9.24 10.08 -0.02
C LEU A 339 9.90 11.29 -0.70
N SER A 340 9.15 11.97 -1.53
CA SER A 340 9.65 12.99 -2.46
C SER A 340 9.04 14.36 -2.19
N THR A 341 9.74 15.42 -2.59
CA THR A 341 9.11 16.75 -2.70
C THR A 341 8.35 16.92 -4.02
N LYS A 342 8.34 15.92 -4.89
CA LYS A 342 7.58 15.93 -6.15
C LYS A 342 6.30 15.10 -5.99
N PHE A 343 5.18 15.59 -6.50
CA PHE A 343 3.93 14.84 -6.58
C PHE A 343 3.34 14.99 -7.97
N TYR A 344 2.80 13.91 -8.52
CA TYR A 344 2.14 13.91 -9.81
C TYR A 344 0.62 13.81 -9.64
N SER A 345 -0.10 14.48 -10.53
CA SER A 345 -1.55 14.28 -10.66
C SER A 345 -1.81 13.21 -11.71
N PRO A 346 -2.73 12.27 -11.47
CA PRO A 346 -3.16 11.37 -12.52
C PRO A 346 -3.59 12.12 -13.77
N SER A 347 -3.16 11.59 -14.90
CA SER A 347 -3.45 12.09 -16.23
C SER A 347 -4.95 11.94 -16.53
N PRO A 348 -5.63 12.97 -17.10
CA PRO A 348 -7.04 12.87 -17.46
C PRO A 348 -7.27 11.79 -18.52
N ILE A 349 -8.42 11.10 -18.46
CA ILE A 349 -8.83 10.09 -19.44
C ILE A 349 -9.90 10.66 -20.39
N PRO A 350 -9.71 10.63 -21.73
CA PRO A 350 -8.50 10.24 -22.45
C PRO A 350 -7.43 11.35 -22.38
N PHE A 351 -6.15 10.97 -22.44
CA PHE A 351 -5.03 11.93 -22.40
C PHE A 351 -4.84 12.62 -23.76
N PRO A 352 -5.02 13.94 -23.89
CA PRO A 352 -4.65 14.63 -25.13
C PRO A 352 -3.12 14.77 -25.18
N LYS A 353 -2.45 14.09 -26.11
CA LYS A 353 -1.02 14.35 -26.35
C LYS A 353 -0.88 15.78 -26.81
N LYS A 354 -0.13 16.61 -26.08
CA LYS A 354 0.26 17.94 -26.53
C LYS A 354 1.70 17.90 -27.05
N ASP A 355 1.97 18.52 -28.19
CA ASP A 355 3.36 18.78 -28.59
C ASP A 355 4.02 19.81 -27.65
N ARG A 356 5.31 20.07 -27.88
CA ARG A 356 6.09 21.06 -27.11
C ARG A 356 5.57 22.49 -27.26
N GLN A 357 4.63 22.73 -28.17
CA GLN A 357 3.96 24.02 -28.43
C GLN A 357 2.54 24.06 -27.83
N GLY A 358 2.09 22.99 -27.19
CA GLY A 358 0.77 22.88 -26.56
C GLY A 358 -0.35 22.42 -27.50
N ASN A 359 -0.05 22.06 -28.75
CA ASN A 359 -1.04 21.60 -29.72
C ASN A 359 -1.38 20.13 -29.47
N VAL A 360 -2.65 19.78 -29.50
CA VAL A 360 -3.08 18.38 -29.39
C VAL A 360 -2.65 17.64 -30.66
N THR A 361 -1.77 16.64 -30.54
CA THR A 361 -1.09 15.98 -31.67
C THR A 361 -1.48 14.52 -31.90
N VAL A 362 -2.27 13.90 -31.03
CA VAL A 362 -2.97 12.65 -31.35
C VAL A 362 -4.28 12.55 -30.59
N PRO A 363 -5.36 12.11 -31.24
CA PRO A 363 -6.47 11.50 -30.54
C PRO A 363 -5.99 10.16 -29.93
N ASP A 364 -6.38 9.88 -28.68
CA ASP A 364 -6.63 8.51 -28.19
C ASP A 364 -5.45 7.56 -27.87
N GLN A 365 -4.36 8.03 -27.23
CA GLN A 365 -3.21 7.17 -26.88
C GLN A 365 -3.31 6.40 -25.55
N TRP A 366 -4.53 6.12 -25.06
CA TRP A 366 -4.79 5.25 -23.90
C TRP A 366 -5.74 4.09 -24.26
N TYR A 367 -6.06 3.93 -25.55
CA TYR A 367 -7.11 3.00 -25.97
C TYR A 367 -6.70 1.55 -25.72
N ASN A 368 -7.54 0.89 -24.93
CA ASN A 368 -7.51 -0.50 -24.48
C ASN A 368 -6.61 -0.85 -23.29
N GLN A 369 -5.78 0.05 -22.74
CA GLN A 369 -4.93 -0.32 -21.60
C GLN A 369 -5.51 0.08 -20.23
N LYS A 370 -5.92 1.33 -20.02
CA LYS A 370 -6.64 1.68 -18.77
C LYS A 370 -8.02 1.11 -18.63
N GLY A 371 -8.67 0.75 -19.74
CA GLY A 371 -9.95 0.01 -19.67
C GLY A 371 -9.81 -1.36 -19.01
N ARG A 372 -8.58 -1.87 -18.85
CA ARG A 372 -8.24 -3.14 -18.20
C ARG A 372 -7.86 -2.97 -16.73
N GLU A 373 -7.82 -1.72 -16.25
CA GLU A 373 -7.55 -1.37 -14.86
C GLU A 373 -8.87 -1.14 -14.11
N VAL A 374 -9.02 -1.84 -12.98
CA VAL A 374 -10.06 -1.59 -11.98
C VAL A 374 -9.42 -0.83 -10.82
N SER A 375 -9.88 0.38 -10.55
CA SER A 375 -9.36 1.23 -9.47
C SER A 375 -9.92 0.81 -8.11
N LEU A 376 -9.05 0.62 -7.11
CA LEU A 376 -9.43 0.18 -5.76
C LEU A 376 -9.24 1.26 -4.68
N SER A 377 -8.13 2.00 -4.73
CA SER A 377 -7.76 3.01 -3.74
C SER A 377 -6.82 4.05 -4.36
N GLN A 378 -6.92 5.32 -3.97
CA GLN A 378 -6.02 6.37 -4.43
C GLN A 378 -5.87 7.51 -3.41
N GLU A 379 -4.62 7.88 -3.07
CA GLU A 379 -4.27 9.11 -2.35
C GLU A 379 -3.08 9.79 -3.02
N GLY A 380 -3.32 11.00 -3.55
CA GLY A 380 -2.27 11.86 -4.08
C GLY A 380 -1.68 12.80 -3.03
N ASN A 381 -0.55 13.42 -3.36
CA ASN A 381 0.04 14.53 -2.60
C ASN A 381 0.30 14.20 -1.13
N ASN A 382 0.77 13.00 -0.83
CA ASN A 382 1.11 12.60 0.53
C ASN A 382 2.45 11.87 0.58
N ILE A 383 3.07 11.88 1.76
CA ILE A 383 4.27 11.13 2.09
C ILE A 383 3.83 9.89 2.85
N GLY A 384 4.24 8.71 2.38
CA GLY A 384 3.78 7.46 2.98
C GLY A 384 4.73 6.28 2.78
N TYR A 385 4.44 5.20 3.51
CA TYR A 385 5.15 3.94 3.49
C TYR A 385 4.18 2.79 3.77
N TYR A 386 4.68 1.56 3.58
CA TYR A 386 3.88 0.35 3.71
C TYR A 386 4.55 -0.63 4.66
N ILE A 387 3.74 -1.33 5.45
CA ILE A 387 4.17 -2.49 6.25
C ILE A 387 3.42 -3.71 5.73
N TYR A 388 4.14 -4.63 5.11
CA TYR A 388 3.61 -5.92 4.70
C TYR A 388 3.85 -6.94 5.80
N THR A 389 2.84 -7.75 6.11
CA THR A 389 2.92 -8.85 7.07
C THR A 389 2.58 -10.15 6.36
N VAL A 390 3.47 -11.12 6.51
CA VAL A 390 3.39 -12.45 5.94
C VAL A 390 3.04 -13.41 7.06
N ASP A 391 1.97 -14.18 6.90
CA ASP A 391 1.53 -15.16 7.88
C ASP A 391 0.98 -16.41 7.17
N GLY A 392 1.89 -17.38 6.97
CA GLY A 392 1.60 -18.57 6.21
C GLY A 392 1.12 -18.23 4.79
N PRO A 393 -0.06 -18.70 4.36
CA PRO A 393 -0.62 -18.41 3.04
C PRO A 393 -1.22 -16.99 2.92
N ARG A 394 -1.31 -16.22 4.00
CA ARG A 394 -1.90 -14.88 4.00
C ARG A 394 -0.79 -13.83 3.90
N MET A 395 -1.03 -12.79 3.10
CA MET A 395 -0.23 -11.57 3.16
C MET A 395 -1.14 -10.36 3.27
N SER A 396 -0.86 -9.48 4.23
CA SER A 396 -1.55 -8.21 4.42
C SER A 396 -0.59 -7.04 4.32
N ALA A 397 -1.09 -5.88 3.92
CA ALA A 397 -0.35 -4.64 3.88
C ALA A 397 -1.13 -3.54 4.59
N ASP A 398 -0.43 -2.78 5.42
CA ASP A 398 -0.91 -1.55 6.01
C ASP A 398 -0.21 -0.37 5.34
N TYR A 399 -0.98 0.54 4.75
CA TYR A 399 -0.49 1.80 4.19
C TYR A 399 -0.57 2.90 5.25
N TYR A 400 0.55 3.56 5.49
CA TYR A 400 0.69 4.68 6.40
C TYR A 400 1.08 5.93 5.64
N ALA A 401 0.46 7.06 5.98
CA ALA A 401 0.84 8.35 5.43
C ALA A 401 0.58 9.48 6.42
N ASP A 402 1.15 10.65 6.15
CA ASP A 402 0.95 11.81 6.99
C ASP A 402 -0.55 12.14 7.12
N SER A 403 -0.99 12.43 8.35
CA SER A 403 -2.38 12.73 8.65
C SER A 403 -2.88 14.01 8.00
N ARG A 404 -1.99 14.97 7.68
CA ARG A 404 -2.36 16.25 7.04
C ARG A 404 -2.47 16.09 5.53
N GLY A 405 -1.52 15.38 4.91
CA GLY A 405 -1.46 15.18 3.47
C GLY A 405 -1.57 16.48 2.66
N ASN A 406 -2.05 16.37 1.41
CA ASN A 406 -2.28 17.51 0.51
C ASN A 406 -1.04 18.42 0.33
N PHE A 407 0.15 17.83 0.36
CA PHE A 407 1.39 18.55 0.16
C PHE A 407 1.48 19.14 -1.25
N GLN A 408 2.17 20.27 -1.34
CA GLN A 408 2.51 20.95 -2.58
C GLN A 408 3.84 20.44 -3.12
N SER A 409 3.98 20.47 -4.45
CA SER A 409 5.15 19.92 -5.15
C SER A 409 6.28 20.95 -5.34
N GLY A 410 7.51 20.45 -5.42
CA GLY A 410 8.73 21.19 -5.73
C GLY A 410 8.99 22.34 -4.77
N LYS A 411 9.31 23.52 -5.32
CA LYS A 411 9.63 24.72 -4.53
C LYS A 411 8.50 25.15 -3.59
N SER A 412 7.28 24.67 -3.81
CA SER A 412 6.09 24.94 -2.98
C SER A 412 5.93 23.95 -1.84
N PHE A 413 6.71 22.89 -1.76
CA PHE A 413 6.67 21.97 -0.63
C PHE A 413 6.97 22.69 0.71
N PRO A 414 6.27 22.37 1.83
CA PRO A 414 5.17 21.43 1.93
C PRO A 414 3.78 22.03 1.60
N PHE A 415 3.52 23.31 1.85
CA PHE A 415 2.16 23.89 1.76
C PHE A 415 2.02 25.17 0.90
N GLY A 416 3.05 25.53 0.13
CA GLY A 416 3.03 26.60 -0.87
C GLY A 416 3.30 28.00 -0.31
N GLU A 417 2.91 28.24 0.93
CA GLU A 417 3.07 29.51 1.62
C GLU A 417 4.23 29.47 2.63
N ASN A 418 4.83 30.63 2.90
CA ASN A 418 5.81 30.74 3.99
C ASN A 418 5.06 30.75 5.33
N ASN A 419 4.82 29.56 5.88
CA ASN A 419 4.31 29.38 7.23
C ASN A 419 5.52 29.24 8.20
N PRO A 420 5.60 29.99 9.31
CA PRO A 420 6.64 29.82 10.32
C PRO A 420 6.74 28.40 10.91
N GLU A 421 5.61 27.70 11.01
CA GLU A 421 5.51 26.32 11.50
C GLU A 421 5.93 25.30 10.43
N TYR A 422 5.69 25.63 9.16
CA TYR A 422 6.00 24.78 8.00
C TYR A 422 6.79 25.57 6.95
N PRO A 423 8.06 25.87 7.21
CA PRO A 423 8.87 26.66 6.29
C PRO A 423 8.94 25.99 4.91
N LYS A 424 8.83 26.81 3.88
CA LYS A 424 8.95 26.36 2.50
C LYS A 424 10.32 25.72 2.26
N GLY A 425 10.30 24.55 1.64
CA GLY A 425 11.49 23.78 1.30
C GLY A 425 12.14 23.06 2.48
N VAL A 426 11.38 22.84 3.57
CA VAL A 426 11.82 22.05 4.72
C VAL A 426 10.86 20.89 4.91
N ALA A 427 11.39 19.68 5.12
CA ALA A 427 10.59 18.52 5.50
C ALA A 427 9.98 18.75 6.89
N PRO A 428 8.64 18.74 7.04
CA PRO A 428 8.03 18.82 8.36
C PRO A 428 8.26 17.52 9.15
N GLU A 429 8.02 17.57 10.46
CA GLU A 429 7.80 16.35 11.24
C GLU A 429 6.46 15.74 10.80
N PHE A 430 6.47 14.49 10.37
CA PHE A 430 5.31 13.78 9.88
C PHE A 430 4.55 13.07 11.00
N HIS A 431 3.23 13.07 10.90
CA HIS A 431 2.32 12.33 11.78
C HIS A 431 1.70 11.18 11.00
N PHE A 432 2.45 10.08 10.92
CA PHE A 432 2.00 8.91 10.18
C PHE A 432 0.82 8.22 10.87
N VAL A 433 -0.27 8.06 10.12
CA VAL A 433 -1.46 7.32 10.54
C VAL A 433 -1.73 6.22 9.53
N LYS A 434 -2.29 5.09 10.00
CA LYS A 434 -2.73 4.03 9.09
C LYS A 434 -3.91 4.53 8.27
N LYS A 435 -3.76 4.52 6.95
CA LYS A 435 -4.78 4.97 5.98
C LYS A 435 -5.57 3.79 5.42
N GLU A 436 -4.92 2.67 5.15
CA GLU A 436 -5.55 1.49 4.56
C GLU A 436 -4.96 0.20 5.11
N SER A 437 -5.78 -0.85 5.17
CA SER A 437 -5.36 -2.24 5.35
C SER A 437 -5.93 -3.07 4.21
N PHE A 438 -5.08 -3.78 3.48
CA PHE A 438 -5.46 -4.70 2.40
C PHE A 438 -4.64 -5.99 2.47
N GLY A 439 -4.91 -6.96 1.61
CA GLY A 439 -4.18 -8.23 1.59
C GLY A 439 -4.79 -9.22 0.63
N TYR A 440 -4.13 -10.37 0.48
CA TYR A 440 -4.62 -11.54 -0.26
C TYR A 440 -4.26 -12.81 0.51
N SER A 441 -4.78 -13.94 0.05
CA SER A 441 -4.36 -15.25 0.55
C SER A 441 -4.32 -16.31 -0.54
N LEU A 442 -3.28 -17.15 -0.53
CA LEU A 442 -3.12 -18.28 -1.45
C LEU A 442 -4.10 -19.44 -1.16
N ASN A 443 -4.83 -19.36 -0.06
CA ASN A 443 -5.89 -20.30 0.31
C ASN A 443 -7.27 -19.66 0.41
N GLY A 444 -7.44 -18.43 -0.09
CA GLY A 444 -8.71 -17.71 -0.11
C GLY A 444 -9.12 -17.28 -1.53
N ARG A 445 -9.93 -16.23 -1.63
CA ARG A 445 -10.52 -15.75 -2.89
C ARG A 445 -10.68 -14.23 -2.91
N GLU A 446 -10.51 -13.66 -4.10
CA GLU A 446 -10.82 -12.27 -4.44
C GLU A 446 -12.26 -12.14 -4.98
N PHE A 447 -12.99 -11.11 -4.54
CA PHE A 447 -14.27 -10.71 -5.09
C PHE A 447 -14.27 -9.20 -5.39
N GLN A 448 -14.43 -8.82 -6.66
CA GLN A 448 -14.54 -7.42 -7.08
C GLN A 448 -16.01 -6.96 -7.02
N ILE A 449 -16.29 -5.98 -6.16
CA ILE A 449 -17.64 -5.47 -5.89
C ILE A 449 -17.71 -3.99 -6.27
N GLU A 450 -18.35 -3.71 -7.40
CA GLU A 450 -18.55 -2.35 -7.90
C GLU A 450 -19.46 -1.53 -6.97
N GLN A 451 -19.48 -0.21 -7.12
CA GLN A 451 -20.35 0.67 -6.33
C GLN A 451 -21.83 0.35 -6.60
N GLY A 452 -22.61 0.23 -5.53
CA GLY A 452 -24.02 -0.15 -5.56
C GLY A 452 -24.27 -1.66 -5.59
N GLU A 453 -23.25 -2.48 -5.83
CA GLU A 453 -23.40 -3.94 -5.91
C GLU A 453 -23.41 -4.60 -4.53
N SER A 454 -23.98 -5.81 -4.48
CA SER A 454 -24.15 -6.55 -3.24
C SER A 454 -22.92 -7.40 -2.89
N TYR A 455 -22.57 -7.42 -1.60
CA TYR A 455 -21.55 -8.31 -1.05
C TYR A 455 -21.99 -9.78 -0.99
N ASN A 456 -23.23 -10.13 -1.33
CA ASN A 456 -23.75 -11.50 -1.22
C ASN A 456 -23.02 -12.54 -2.09
N VAL A 457 -22.23 -12.10 -3.07
CA VAL A 457 -21.38 -12.97 -3.88
C VAL A 457 -20.15 -13.48 -3.12
N VAL A 458 -19.78 -12.83 -2.02
CA VAL A 458 -18.63 -13.20 -1.18
C VAL A 458 -18.98 -14.47 -0.40
N SER A 459 -18.40 -15.59 -0.82
CA SER A 459 -18.56 -16.90 -0.20
C SER A 459 -17.32 -17.75 -0.42
N ASP A 460 -16.81 -18.35 0.65
CA ASP A 460 -15.60 -19.17 0.60
C ASP A 460 -15.63 -20.29 1.64
N SER A 461 -14.71 -21.25 1.54
CA SER A 461 -14.61 -22.38 2.46
C SER A 461 -13.20 -22.92 2.55
N PHE A 462 -12.81 -23.35 3.75
CA PHE A 462 -11.55 -24.00 4.04
C PHE A 462 -11.77 -25.13 5.05
N ASP A 463 -11.17 -26.29 4.78
CA ASP A 463 -11.40 -27.53 5.53
C ASP A 463 -12.91 -27.83 5.69
N LYS A 464 -13.45 -27.74 6.92
CA LYS A 464 -14.87 -27.95 7.21
C LYS A 464 -15.63 -26.65 7.50
N THR A 465 -14.93 -25.52 7.41
CA THR A 465 -15.49 -24.20 7.67
C THR A 465 -15.91 -23.56 6.35
N SER A 466 -17.10 -23.00 6.32
CA SER A 466 -17.63 -22.21 5.22
C SER A 466 -18.06 -20.86 5.75
N ALA A 467 -17.85 -19.80 4.97
CA ALA A 467 -18.27 -18.46 5.31
C ALA A 467 -18.88 -17.76 4.12
N ARG A 468 -19.78 -16.82 4.39
CA ARG A 468 -20.42 -15.98 3.37
C ARG A 468 -20.94 -14.69 3.96
N ILE A 469 -21.04 -13.66 3.12
CA ILE A 469 -21.81 -12.46 3.44
C ILE A 469 -23.26 -12.70 3.03
N LEU A 470 -24.20 -12.57 3.98
CA LEU A 470 -25.63 -12.79 3.77
C LEU A 470 -26.37 -11.53 3.27
N TYR A 471 -25.81 -10.36 3.57
CA TYR A 471 -26.37 -9.06 3.25
C TYR A 471 -25.28 -7.99 3.34
N GLY A 472 -25.40 -6.96 2.51
CA GLY A 472 -24.51 -5.80 2.47
C GLY A 472 -24.34 -5.31 1.04
N PHE A 473 -23.99 -4.03 0.90
CA PHE A 473 -23.76 -3.38 -0.38
C PHE A 473 -22.52 -2.49 -0.29
N ASN A 474 -21.78 -2.38 -1.38
CA ASN A 474 -20.76 -1.36 -1.52
C ASN A 474 -21.44 -0.01 -1.76
N ASN A 475 -21.71 0.76 -0.70
CA ASN A 475 -22.28 2.10 -0.81
C ASN A 475 -21.19 3.19 -0.89
N SER A 476 -19.95 2.79 -1.18
CA SER A 476 -18.86 3.73 -1.41
C SER A 476 -19.27 4.74 -2.49
N ALA A 477 -18.97 6.01 -2.22
CA ALA A 477 -19.03 7.08 -3.21
C ALA A 477 -17.62 7.57 -3.60
N SER A 478 -16.59 6.87 -3.15
CA SER A 478 -15.20 7.23 -3.39
C SER A 478 -14.85 7.09 -4.87
N VAL A 479 -14.10 8.04 -5.41
CA VAL A 479 -13.66 8.02 -6.80
C VAL A 479 -12.18 8.33 -6.89
N ASP A 480 -11.52 7.85 -7.93
CA ASP A 480 -10.17 8.29 -8.26
C ASP A 480 -10.16 9.72 -8.84
N ALA A 481 -8.97 10.26 -9.11
CA ALA A 481 -8.80 11.58 -9.71
C ALA A 481 -9.50 11.72 -11.08
N ASN A 482 -9.70 10.61 -11.79
CA ASN A 482 -10.40 10.53 -13.07
C ASN A 482 -11.92 10.30 -12.93
N LYS A 483 -12.45 10.37 -11.70
CA LYS A 483 -13.87 10.20 -11.38
C LYS A 483 -14.41 8.80 -11.67
N ARG A 484 -13.55 7.78 -11.77
CA ARG A 484 -13.97 6.38 -11.80
C ARG A 484 -14.33 5.94 -10.38
N GLY A 485 -15.46 5.25 -10.23
CA GLY A 485 -15.86 4.66 -8.94
C GLY A 485 -14.85 3.64 -8.46
N LEU A 486 -14.49 3.70 -7.17
CA LEU A 486 -13.59 2.72 -6.57
C LEU A 486 -14.33 1.41 -6.27
N THR A 487 -13.79 0.32 -6.78
CA THR A 487 -14.28 -1.04 -6.55
C THR A 487 -13.72 -1.58 -5.24
N LYS A 488 -14.51 -2.36 -4.49
CA LYS A 488 -14.01 -3.11 -3.33
C LYS A 488 -13.51 -4.46 -3.80
N ALA A 489 -12.21 -4.71 -3.67
CA ALA A 489 -11.62 -6.04 -3.80
C ALA A 489 -11.72 -6.74 -2.44
N VAL A 490 -12.82 -7.44 -2.21
CA VAL A 490 -13.05 -8.19 -0.97
C VAL A 490 -12.27 -9.48 -1.03
N GLU A 491 -11.32 -9.62 -0.11
CA GLU A 491 -10.38 -10.74 -0.10
C GLU A 491 -10.65 -11.62 1.10
N THR A 492 -10.65 -12.94 0.89
CA THR A 492 -10.72 -13.93 1.97
C THR A 492 -9.37 -14.60 2.19
N GLY A 493 -9.15 -15.11 3.39
CA GLY A 493 -7.98 -15.93 3.70
C GLY A 493 -8.23 -16.77 4.94
N TRP A 494 -7.50 -17.87 5.10
CA TRP A 494 -7.80 -18.83 6.16
C TRP A 494 -6.59 -19.21 6.99
N VAL A 495 -6.81 -19.34 8.30
CA VAL A 495 -5.89 -20.02 9.22
C VAL A 495 -6.63 -21.18 9.86
N LYS A 496 -5.99 -22.35 9.81
CA LYS A 496 -6.51 -23.55 10.48
C LYS A 496 -6.67 -23.28 11.97
N ASN A 497 -7.77 -23.74 12.55
CA ASN A 497 -8.07 -23.56 13.97
C ASN A 497 -6.88 -23.96 14.88
N PRO A 498 -6.24 -22.99 15.58
CA PRO A 498 -5.12 -23.27 16.47
C PRO A 498 -5.54 -23.76 17.87
N ASP A 499 -6.81 -23.58 18.27
CA ASP A 499 -7.32 -23.96 19.59
C ASP A 499 -8.77 -24.47 19.50
N ASN A 500 -8.90 -25.79 19.35
CA ASN A 500 -10.20 -26.47 19.29
C ASN A 500 -11.00 -26.38 20.59
N ASN A 501 -10.41 -25.98 21.72
CA ASN A 501 -11.17 -25.80 22.96
C ASN A 501 -12.02 -24.53 22.88
N LEU A 502 -11.39 -23.43 22.44
CA LEU A 502 -12.01 -22.12 22.31
C LEU A 502 -12.79 -21.96 21.00
N LEU A 503 -12.14 -22.20 19.87
CA LEU A 503 -12.68 -21.97 18.54
C LEU A 503 -13.38 -23.22 18.00
N LYS A 504 -14.46 -23.00 17.25
CA LYS A 504 -15.33 -24.01 16.63
C LYS A 504 -15.40 -23.90 15.11
N SER A 505 -14.57 -23.04 14.55
CA SER A 505 -14.31 -22.92 13.12
C SER A 505 -12.84 -22.60 12.91
N ASP A 506 -12.40 -22.71 11.67
CA ASP A 506 -11.18 -22.07 11.22
C ASP A 506 -11.34 -20.54 11.25
N ILE A 507 -10.22 -19.83 11.22
CA ILE A 507 -10.18 -18.37 11.23
C ILE A 507 -10.27 -17.88 9.79
N LEU A 508 -11.28 -17.06 9.51
CA LEU A 508 -11.47 -16.34 8.27
C LEU A 508 -10.91 -14.92 8.42
N SER A 509 -9.96 -14.55 7.58
CA SER A 509 -9.62 -13.16 7.32
C SER A 509 -10.50 -12.59 6.22
N ILE A 510 -10.99 -11.37 6.42
CA ILE A 510 -11.61 -10.57 5.36
C ILE A 510 -10.82 -9.26 5.22
N TRP A 511 -10.57 -8.79 3.99
CA TRP A 511 -10.01 -7.46 3.70
C TRP A 511 -10.83 -6.71 2.65
N GLY A 512 -10.52 -5.41 2.46
CA GLY A 512 -10.86 -4.69 1.24
C GLY A 512 -12.25 -4.06 1.16
N MET A 513 -13.08 -4.14 2.20
CA MET A 513 -14.37 -3.41 2.24
C MET A 513 -14.25 -1.99 2.82
N SER A 514 -13.11 -1.61 3.39
CA SER A 514 -12.98 -0.32 4.11
C SER A 514 -12.75 0.85 3.17
N GLU A 515 -13.04 2.04 3.65
CA GLU A 515 -12.65 3.29 2.99
C GLU A 515 -11.26 3.74 3.44
N LEU A 516 -10.55 4.41 2.53
CA LEU A 516 -9.26 5.01 2.80
C LEU A 516 -9.38 6.09 3.88
N GLY A 517 -8.51 6.04 4.89
CA GLY A 517 -8.48 6.98 6.01
C GLY A 517 -9.58 6.78 7.06
N MET A 518 -10.42 5.75 6.93
CA MET A 518 -11.56 5.51 7.83
C MET A 518 -11.27 4.48 8.94
N ASN A 519 -9.99 4.29 9.29
CA ASN A 519 -9.55 3.35 10.33
C ASN A 519 -10.22 1.96 10.22
N ASN A 520 -10.20 1.38 9.01
CA ASN A 520 -10.75 0.05 8.72
C ASN A 520 -12.29 -0.09 8.85
N ARG A 521 -13.03 1.01 9.03
CA ARG A 521 -14.49 1.04 8.99
C ARG A 521 -15.02 0.73 7.58
N THR A 522 -16.12 -0.03 7.51
CA THR A 522 -16.78 -0.46 6.28
C THR A 522 -18.25 -0.04 6.27
N ASP A 523 -18.94 -0.29 5.15
CA ASP A 523 -20.40 -0.41 5.12
C ASP A 523 -20.90 -1.53 6.05
N ILE A 524 -22.18 -1.48 6.42
CA ILE A 524 -22.81 -2.55 7.20
C ILE A 524 -22.95 -3.80 6.32
N TYR A 525 -22.49 -4.94 6.84
CA TYR A 525 -22.65 -6.24 6.21
C TYR A 525 -22.99 -7.32 7.26
N VAL A 526 -23.42 -8.49 6.78
CA VAL A 526 -23.79 -9.62 7.65
C VAL A 526 -22.93 -10.82 7.32
N LEU A 527 -21.98 -11.13 8.21
CA LEU A 527 -21.15 -12.30 8.07
C LEU A 527 -21.87 -13.53 8.61
N SER A 528 -21.69 -14.67 7.95
CA SER A 528 -22.09 -15.98 8.45
C SER A 528 -20.95 -16.97 8.31
N ILE A 529 -20.70 -17.75 9.37
CA ILE A 529 -19.65 -18.78 9.41
C ILE A 529 -20.25 -20.08 9.94
N SER A 530 -20.01 -21.19 9.25
CA SER A 530 -20.36 -22.53 9.74
C SER A 530 -19.40 -22.98 10.83
N PHE A 531 -19.90 -23.77 11.77
CA PHE A 531 -19.08 -24.26 12.88
C PHE A 531 -19.41 -25.71 13.21
N GLU A 532 -18.45 -26.39 13.83
CA GLU A 532 -18.69 -27.70 14.44
C GLU A 532 -19.48 -27.52 15.75
N ALA A 533 -20.68 -28.07 15.79
CA ALA A 533 -21.60 -27.85 16.90
C ALA A 533 -21.08 -28.48 18.21
N GLY A 534 -20.99 -27.66 19.26
CA GLY A 534 -20.80 -28.10 20.65
C GLY A 534 -22.12 -28.49 21.33
N ASP A 535 -22.13 -28.51 22.66
CA ASP A 535 -23.35 -28.78 23.43
C ASP A 535 -24.48 -27.79 23.12
N GLY A 536 -25.72 -28.27 23.13
CA GLY A 536 -26.89 -27.44 22.78
C GLY A 536 -27.23 -26.34 23.80
N TYR A 537 -26.56 -26.31 24.96
CA TYR A 537 -26.82 -25.38 26.05
C TYR A 537 -26.07 -24.05 25.85
N SER A 538 -24.80 -24.12 25.44
CA SER A 538 -23.97 -22.94 25.15
C SER A 538 -24.52 -22.11 24.00
N LEU A 539 -25.14 -22.76 23.00
CA LEU A 539 -25.77 -22.11 21.86
C LEU A 539 -26.97 -21.22 22.24
N LYS A 540 -27.77 -21.63 23.24
CA LYS A 540 -28.99 -20.90 23.63
C LYS A 540 -28.73 -19.65 24.47
N LYS A 541 -27.55 -19.55 25.09
CA LYS A 541 -27.16 -18.43 25.97
C LYS A 541 -26.39 -17.32 25.24
N GLY A 542 -26.16 -17.43 23.94
CA GLY A 542 -25.36 -16.47 23.18
C GLY A 542 -23.86 -16.52 23.49
N LYS A 543 -23.40 -17.54 24.21
CA LYS A 543 -21.98 -17.78 24.53
C LYS A 543 -21.19 -18.33 23.34
N THR A 544 -21.87 -18.71 22.27
CA THR A 544 -21.26 -19.09 21.00
C THR A 544 -21.66 -18.05 19.95
N SER A 545 -20.68 -17.38 19.35
CA SER A 545 -20.91 -16.34 18.35
C SER A 545 -19.74 -16.25 17.37
N ILE A 546 -19.92 -15.44 16.32
CA ILE A 546 -18.76 -14.93 15.58
C ILE A 546 -17.94 -14.06 16.54
N ALA A 547 -16.65 -14.32 16.55
CA ALA A 547 -15.64 -13.68 17.34
C ALA A 547 -14.65 -12.95 16.43
N THR A 548 -13.99 -11.93 16.95
CA THR A 548 -12.83 -11.31 16.31
C THR A 548 -11.66 -11.25 17.30
N PHE A 549 -10.45 -11.09 16.79
CA PHE A 549 -9.26 -10.99 17.63
C PHE A 549 -8.98 -9.53 17.96
N ALA A 550 -9.00 -9.15 19.24
CA ALA A 550 -8.71 -7.79 19.69
C ALA A 550 -7.92 -7.84 21.00
N ASP A 551 -6.91 -6.96 21.14
CA ASP A 551 -6.06 -6.87 22.34
C ASP A 551 -5.50 -8.22 22.83
N GLY A 552 -5.10 -9.09 21.89
CA GLY A 552 -4.50 -10.39 22.20
C GLY A 552 -5.49 -11.50 22.59
N LYS A 553 -6.81 -11.26 22.49
CA LYS A 553 -7.85 -12.24 22.85
C LYS A 553 -8.98 -12.28 21.81
N TRP A 554 -9.74 -13.37 21.82
CA TRP A 554 -10.98 -13.47 21.05
C TRP A 554 -12.14 -12.83 21.83
N VAL A 555 -12.81 -11.88 21.19
CA VAL A 555 -13.97 -11.14 21.74
C VAL A 555 -15.16 -11.27 20.80
N ASN A 556 -16.37 -10.91 21.25
CA ASN A 556 -17.54 -10.99 20.38
C ASN A 556 -17.37 -9.97 19.26
N ALA A 557 -17.52 -10.40 18.01
CA ALA A 557 -17.27 -9.53 16.87
C ALA A 557 -18.14 -8.26 16.89
N VAL A 558 -19.35 -8.32 17.45
CA VAL A 558 -20.20 -7.12 17.49
C VAL A 558 -19.77 -6.06 18.51
N ASP A 559 -18.87 -6.41 19.44
CA ASP A 559 -18.34 -5.46 20.43
C ASP A 559 -17.34 -4.50 19.79
N GLU A 560 -16.69 -4.91 18.71
CA GLU A 560 -15.70 -4.11 17.96
C GLU A 560 -16.32 -3.32 16.79
N ASN A 561 -17.65 -3.27 16.71
CA ASN A 561 -18.33 -2.44 15.70
C ASN A 561 -18.15 -0.95 16.00
N PHE A 562 -18.11 -0.14 14.94
CA PHE A 562 -18.26 1.31 15.03
C PHE A 562 -19.75 1.65 15.30
N GLY A 563 -20.15 1.60 16.57
CA GLY A 563 -21.53 1.80 17.04
C GLY A 563 -22.44 0.57 16.92
N GLY A 564 -23.75 0.79 17.04
CA GLY A 564 -24.77 -0.27 17.04
C GLY A 564 -25.23 -0.69 18.44
N LYS A 565 -26.11 -1.70 18.52
CA LYS A 565 -26.62 -2.22 19.79
C LYS A 565 -26.51 -3.73 19.82
N LYS A 566 -25.69 -4.25 20.75
CA LYS A 566 -25.53 -5.68 20.97
C LYS A 566 -26.88 -6.35 21.26
N LYS A 567 -27.22 -7.35 20.45
CA LYS A 567 -28.46 -8.14 20.62
C LYS A 567 -28.27 -9.56 20.12
N PHE A 568 -28.46 -10.54 21.00
CA PHE A 568 -28.42 -11.95 20.63
C PHE A 568 -29.76 -12.45 20.09
N ILE A 569 -29.72 -13.30 19.06
CA ILE A 569 -30.85 -13.99 18.46
C ILE A 569 -30.54 -15.48 18.32
N PHE A 570 -31.41 -16.33 18.86
CA PHE A 570 -31.36 -17.77 18.60
C PHE A 570 -32.25 -18.11 17.39
N GLY A 571 -31.66 -18.13 16.19
CA GLY A 571 -32.33 -18.39 14.93
C GLY A 571 -31.60 -17.77 13.74
N LYS A 572 -32.17 -17.93 12.54
CA LYS A 572 -31.64 -17.34 11.31
C LYS A 572 -31.64 -15.80 11.33
N TYR A 573 -30.69 -15.22 10.60
CA TYR A 573 -30.68 -13.79 10.27
C TYR A 573 -31.99 -13.37 9.57
N ARG A 574 -32.38 -12.11 9.80
CA ARG A 574 -33.47 -11.44 9.10
C ARG A 574 -33.10 -9.97 8.81
N PRO A 575 -33.51 -9.40 7.67
CA PRO A 575 -33.12 -8.04 7.26
C PRO A 575 -33.43 -6.92 8.25
N GLU A 576 -34.41 -7.10 9.13
CA GLU A 576 -34.76 -6.12 10.17
C GLU A 576 -33.75 -6.02 11.32
N TYR A 577 -32.75 -6.91 11.37
CA TYR A 577 -31.73 -6.91 12.42
C TYR A 577 -30.63 -5.89 12.12
N GLY A 578 -30.57 -4.84 12.93
CA GLY A 578 -29.59 -3.75 12.79
C GLY A 578 -28.19 -4.11 13.32
N LEU A 579 -27.25 -3.18 13.08
CA LEU A 579 -25.86 -3.25 13.52
C LEU A 579 -25.73 -3.64 15.01
N GLY A 580 -24.86 -4.60 15.29
CA GLY A 580 -24.67 -5.17 16.63
C GLY A 580 -25.53 -6.40 16.94
N THR A 581 -26.48 -6.76 16.06
CA THR A 581 -27.23 -8.00 16.22
C THR A 581 -26.38 -9.19 15.77
N TYR A 582 -26.42 -10.28 16.53
CA TYR A 582 -25.72 -11.53 16.22
C TYR A 582 -26.58 -12.73 16.63
N GLY A 583 -26.28 -13.90 16.07
CA GLY A 583 -27.05 -15.09 16.37
C GLY A 583 -26.43 -16.39 15.91
N ILE A 584 -27.12 -17.47 16.30
CA ILE A 584 -26.83 -18.84 15.90
C ILE A 584 -28.08 -19.42 15.25
N ASP A 585 -27.93 -19.95 14.05
CA ASP A 585 -28.95 -20.77 13.41
C ASP A 585 -28.63 -22.26 13.63
N PRO A 586 -29.31 -22.94 14.58
CA PRO A 586 -29.04 -24.35 14.87
C PRO A 586 -29.46 -25.28 13.73
N LYS A 587 -30.33 -24.83 12.82
CA LYS A 587 -30.78 -25.65 11.68
C LYS A 587 -29.67 -25.80 10.64
N THR A 588 -28.95 -24.71 10.40
CA THR A 588 -27.86 -24.67 9.41
C THR A 588 -26.48 -24.81 10.04
N LYS A 589 -26.38 -24.84 11.39
CA LYS A 589 -25.14 -24.84 12.15
C LYS A 589 -24.21 -23.68 11.76
N THR A 590 -24.80 -22.49 11.69
CA THR A 590 -24.07 -21.25 11.37
C THR A 590 -24.21 -20.23 12.48
N ALA A 591 -23.14 -19.50 12.75
CA ALA A 591 -23.17 -18.23 13.45
C ALA A 591 -23.30 -17.10 12.44
N TRP A 592 -23.93 -16.00 12.83
CA TRP A 592 -23.99 -14.78 12.02
C TRP A 592 -23.90 -13.52 12.88
N ALA A 593 -23.39 -12.44 12.31
CA ALA A 593 -23.24 -11.14 12.97
C ALA A 593 -23.39 -9.99 11.97
N VAL A 594 -24.04 -8.91 12.39
CA VAL A 594 -24.14 -7.65 11.63
C VAL A 594 -22.96 -6.75 12.03
N LEU A 595 -22.07 -6.47 11.09
CA LEU A 595 -20.73 -5.90 11.30
C LEU A 595 -20.47 -4.67 10.40
N ASN A 596 -19.44 -3.88 10.73
CA ASN A 596 -19.00 -2.73 9.91
C ASN A 596 -17.48 -2.46 9.94
N TYR A 597 -16.68 -3.52 9.95
CA TYR A 597 -15.22 -3.47 9.88
C TYR A 597 -14.64 -4.76 9.26
N ASN A 598 -13.42 -4.71 8.73
CA ASN A 598 -12.69 -5.92 8.29
C ASN A 598 -11.86 -6.50 9.44
N ALA A 599 -11.74 -7.81 9.59
CA ALA A 599 -10.84 -8.40 10.59
C ALA A 599 -10.61 -9.89 10.30
N ASP A 600 -9.97 -10.54 11.27
CA ASP A 600 -10.03 -11.98 11.40
C ASP A 600 -11.24 -12.38 12.25
N PHE A 601 -11.96 -13.40 11.79
CA PHE A 601 -13.21 -13.88 12.36
C PHE A 601 -13.19 -15.39 12.52
N ALA A 602 -13.73 -15.88 13.64
CA ALA A 602 -13.96 -17.31 13.86
C ALA A 602 -15.23 -17.49 14.68
N VAL A 603 -15.81 -18.68 14.71
CA VAL A 603 -16.83 -19.02 15.70
C VAL A 603 -16.13 -19.49 16.96
N ALA A 604 -16.47 -18.91 18.10
CA ALA A 604 -15.85 -19.25 19.39
C ALA A 604 -16.91 -19.51 20.47
N MET A 605 -16.54 -20.27 21.50
CA MET A 605 -17.38 -20.52 22.69
C MET A 605 -16.92 -19.71 23.90
N ASP A 606 -17.84 -19.54 24.86
CA ASP A 606 -17.65 -18.83 26.12
C ASP A 606 -17.10 -17.40 25.98
N ILE A 607 -17.32 -16.80 24.82
CA ILE A 607 -17.18 -15.36 24.65
C ILE A 607 -18.35 -14.71 25.37
N GLU A 608 -18.05 -13.77 26.28
CA GLU A 608 -19.02 -13.20 27.21
C GLU A 608 -20.33 -12.79 26.51
N ALA A 609 -21.36 -13.59 26.75
CA ALA A 609 -22.74 -13.18 26.59
C ALA A 609 -23.07 -12.32 27.82
N VAL A 610 -22.88 -11.01 27.71
CA VAL A 610 -23.26 -10.10 28.78
C VAL A 610 -24.80 -10.09 28.88
N PRO A 611 -25.38 -10.08 30.11
CA PRO A 611 -26.72 -10.59 30.45
C PRO A 611 -27.93 -10.16 29.61
#